data_AF-T0L9K6-F1
#
_entry.id   AF-T0L9K6-F1
#
_cell.length_a   1.000
_cell.length_b   1.000
_cell.length_c   1.000
_cell.angle_alpha   90.00
_cell.angle_beta   90.00
_cell.angle_gamma   90.00
#
_symmetry.space_group_name_H-M   'P 1'
#
loop_
_entity.id
_entity.type
_entity.pdbx_description
1 polymer ?
#
loop_
_entity_poly.entity_id
_entity_poly.type
_entity_poly.pdbx_seq_one_letter_code
_entity_poly.pdbx_strand_id
1 'polypeptide(L)'
;MQLSGRMGREYILANELKKMSRQYDFIIIDTPPSLGVFTINALVVSDYVLIPVQAEFFALEGLTQLLSVVDLVNTRLGRTLKILGMVVTMFNSRTKSSNEVLEDVRKHYSKHLFRTIIPRNVTVTDSTMTGEPVVIYRKDASASKSYVELAKEVENRLRVKR
;
A
#
# COMPACT_ATOMS: atom_id res chain seq x y z
N MET A 1 17.33 11.86 -9.83
CA MET A 1 17.67 13.30 -9.92
C MET A 1 16.94 14.07 -11.04
N GLN A 2 16.41 13.46 -12.10
CA GLN A 2 15.88 14.21 -13.26
C GLN A 2 14.61 15.07 -13.05
N LEU A 3 13.92 14.97 -11.91
CA LEU A 3 12.69 15.72 -11.63
C LEU A 3 12.87 16.89 -10.66
N SER A 4 14.06 17.07 -10.07
CA SER A 4 14.30 18.20 -9.16
C SER A 4 14.43 19.50 -9.95
N GLY A 5 13.45 20.40 -9.82
CA GLY A 5 13.47 21.76 -10.40
C GLY A 5 12.43 22.05 -11.48
N ARG A 6 11.65 21.07 -11.94
CA ARG A 6 10.55 21.31 -12.90
C ARG A 6 9.28 21.79 -12.18
N MET A 7 8.71 22.89 -12.65
CA MET A 7 7.40 23.35 -12.22
C MET A 7 6.34 22.30 -12.57
N GLY A 8 5.45 21.95 -11.63
CA GLY A 8 4.41 20.94 -11.83
C GLY A 8 4.92 19.50 -11.90
N ARG A 9 6.15 19.23 -11.43
CA ARG A 9 6.75 17.88 -11.44
C ARG A 9 5.94 16.83 -10.70
N GLU A 10 5.10 17.24 -9.75
CA GLU A 10 4.21 16.40 -8.95
C GLU A 10 3.08 15.79 -9.80
N TYR A 11 2.82 16.35 -10.98
CA TYR A 11 1.73 15.97 -11.89
C TYR A 11 2.21 15.19 -13.12
N ILE A 12 3.51 14.93 -13.26
CA ILE A 12 4.06 14.30 -14.46
C ILE A 12 3.42 12.93 -14.68
N LEU A 13 3.38 12.09 -13.64
CA LEU A 13 2.76 10.76 -13.75
C LEU A 13 1.26 10.84 -14.04
N ALA A 14 0.56 11.81 -13.44
CA ALA A 14 -0.86 12.02 -13.67
C ALA A 14 -1.18 12.37 -15.13
N ASN A 15 -0.36 13.23 -15.74
CA ASN A 15 -0.54 13.66 -17.11
C ASN A 15 -0.29 12.52 -18.12
N GLU A 16 0.69 11.65 -17.83
CA GLU A 16 0.97 10.49 -18.68
C GLU A 16 -0.09 9.40 -18.53
N LEU A 17 -0.50 9.06 -17.30
CA LEU A 17 -1.52 8.02 -17.06
C LEU A 17 -2.90 8.40 -17.61
N LYS A 18 -3.24 9.70 -17.68
CA LYS A 18 -4.49 10.17 -18.29
C LYS A 18 -4.63 9.74 -19.77
N LYS A 19 -3.52 9.48 -20.47
CA LYS A 19 -3.52 9.00 -21.86
C LYS A 19 -3.86 7.52 -21.98
N MET A 20 -3.67 6.74 -20.91
CA MET A 20 -3.78 5.26 -20.92
C MET A 20 -4.91 4.71 -20.04
N SER A 21 -5.48 5.51 -19.14
CA SER A 21 -6.36 5.03 -18.06
C SER A 21 -7.66 4.34 -18.50
N ARG A 22 -8.09 4.49 -19.76
CA ARG A 22 -9.33 3.86 -20.26
C ARG A 22 -9.22 2.37 -20.59
N GLN A 23 -8.05 1.75 -20.41
CA GLN A 23 -7.79 0.35 -20.81
C GLN A 23 -7.77 -0.66 -19.64
N TYR A 24 -7.82 -0.20 -18.40
CA TYR A 24 -7.63 -1.05 -17.22
C TYR A 24 -8.69 -0.75 -16.15
N ASP A 25 -9.20 -1.78 -15.50
CA ASP A 25 -10.10 -1.63 -14.34
C ASP A 25 -9.35 -1.14 -13.10
N PHE A 26 -8.09 -1.55 -12.96
CA PHE A 26 -7.21 -1.16 -11.86
C PHE A 26 -5.80 -0.83 -12.35
N ILE A 27 -5.21 0.19 -11.73
CA ILE A 27 -3.80 0.54 -11.89
C ILE A 27 -3.18 0.50 -10.49
N ILE A 28 -2.19 -0.38 -10.29
CA ILE A 28 -1.43 -0.47 -9.04
C ILE A 28 -0.09 0.23 -9.26
N ILE A 29 0.23 1.18 -8.37
CA ILE A 29 1.49 1.94 -8.43
C ILE A 29 2.31 1.55 -7.20
N ASP A 30 3.41 0.84 -7.43
CA ASP A 30 4.38 0.54 -6.38
C ASP A 30 5.34 1.73 -6.22
N THR A 31 5.60 2.12 -4.97
CA THR A 31 6.35 3.33 -4.64
C THR A 31 7.64 2.98 -3.92
N PRO A 32 8.73 3.74 -4.16
CA PRO A 32 9.94 3.59 -3.35
C PRO A 32 9.66 3.93 -1.88
N PRO A 33 10.47 3.43 -0.92
CA PRO A 33 10.26 3.62 0.52
C PRO A 33 10.52 5.07 1.03
N SER A 34 10.59 6.04 0.11
CA SER A 34 10.87 7.45 0.44
C SER A 34 9.66 8.32 0.13
N LEU A 35 9.38 9.33 0.95
CA LEU A 35 8.31 10.31 0.69
C LEU A 35 8.77 11.44 -0.27
N GLY A 36 9.57 11.07 -1.28
CA GLY A 36 10.13 11.97 -2.26
C GLY A 36 9.21 12.23 -3.46
N VAL A 37 9.75 12.87 -4.51
CA VAL A 37 8.99 13.30 -5.70
C VAL A 37 8.25 12.15 -6.40
N PHE A 38 8.79 10.94 -6.40
CA PHE A 38 8.16 9.78 -7.04
C PHE A 38 6.90 9.34 -6.29
N THR A 39 6.99 9.26 -4.96
CA THR A 39 5.85 8.92 -4.11
C THR A 39 4.79 10.01 -4.17
N ILE A 40 5.19 11.29 -4.18
CA ILE A 40 4.23 12.39 -4.39
C ILE A 40 3.51 12.26 -5.74
N ASN A 41 4.24 11.95 -6.82
CA ASN A 41 3.60 11.71 -8.14
C ASN A 41 2.58 10.57 -8.09
N ALA A 42 2.93 9.47 -7.44
CA ALA A 42 2.04 8.32 -7.27
C ALA A 42 0.78 8.69 -6.47
N LEU A 43 0.94 9.41 -5.35
CA LEU A 43 -0.18 9.87 -4.52
C LEU A 43 -1.07 10.86 -5.27
N VAL A 44 -0.49 11.75 -6.08
CA VAL A 44 -1.21 12.76 -6.85
C VAL A 44 -2.10 12.12 -7.92
N VAL A 45 -1.65 11.05 -8.58
CA VAL A 45 -2.45 10.39 -9.63
C VAL A 45 -3.45 9.38 -9.06
N SER A 46 -3.22 8.86 -7.85
CA SER A 46 -4.03 7.78 -7.28
C SER A 46 -5.37 8.27 -6.74
N ASP A 47 -6.41 7.46 -6.93
CA ASP A 47 -7.71 7.65 -6.26
C ASP A 47 -7.65 7.16 -4.80
N TYR A 48 -6.84 6.12 -4.56
CA TYR A 48 -6.77 5.40 -3.31
C TYR A 48 -5.32 5.08 -2.91
N VAL A 49 -5.03 5.10 -1.60
CA VAL A 49 -3.76 4.62 -1.03
C VAL A 49 -3.99 3.40 -0.12
N LEU A 50 -3.26 2.32 -0.39
CA LEU A 50 -3.14 1.14 0.48
C LEU A 50 -1.85 1.25 1.27
N ILE A 51 -1.93 1.14 2.60
CA ILE A 51 -0.78 1.34 3.48
C ILE A 51 -0.32 0.00 4.08
N PRO A 52 0.81 -0.57 3.63
CA PRO A 52 1.41 -1.71 4.30
C PRO A 52 2.09 -1.26 5.60
N VAL A 53 1.67 -1.84 6.72
CA VAL A 53 2.26 -1.59 8.05
C VAL A 53 3.04 -2.82 8.45
N GLN A 54 4.36 -2.72 8.46
CA GLN A 54 5.22 -3.83 8.90
C GLN A 54 5.07 -4.01 10.41
N ALA A 55 4.96 -5.25 10.89
CA ALA A 55 4.76 -5.55 12.31
C ALA A 55 6.05 -5.42 13.15
N GLU A 56 6.72 -4.26 13.07
CA GLU A 56 7.98 -3.92 13.74
C GLU A 56 7.92 -2.53 14.40
N PHE A 57 8.76 -2.31 15.42
CA PHE A 57 8.66 -1.20 16.39
C PHE A 57 8.57 0.21 15.77
N PHE A 58 9.18 0.45 14.60
CA PHE A 58 9.21 1.77 13.95
C PHE A 58 8.06 2.04 12.97
N ALA A 59 7.12 1.10 12.81
CA ALA A 59 6.08 1.21 11.77
C ALA A 59 5.05 2.32 12.03
N LEU A 60 4.80 2.68 13.29
CA LEU A 60 3.81 3.71 13.64
C LEU A 60 4.27 5.13 13.34
N GLU A 61 5.57 5.41 13.48
CA GLU A 61 6.13 6.72 13.14
C GLU A 61 6.00 6.97 11.64
N GLY A 62 6.42 6.01 10.81
CA GLY A 62 6.29 6.08 9.36
C GLY A 62 4.83 6.19 8.90
N LEU A 63 3.92 5.50 9.57
CA LEU A 63 2.47 5.63 9.32
C LEU A 63 1.99 7.07 9.54
N THR A 64 2.38 7.68 10.66
CA THR A 64 1.98 9.06 10.99
C THR A 64 2.51 10.05 9.96
N GLN A 65 3.76 9.88 9.52
CA GLN A 65 4.36 10.70 8.46
C GLN A 65 3.65 10.52 7.12
N LEU A 66 3.28 9.30 6.75
CA LEU A 66 2.56 9.05 5.51
C LEU A 66 1.16 9.70 5.54
N LEU A 67 0.45 9.60 6.66
CA LEU A 67 -0.87 10.21 6.82
C LEU A 67 -0.81 11.74 6.68
N SER A 68 0.23 12.39 7.23
CA SER A 68 0.41 13.84 7.06
C SER A 68 0.74 14.22 5.61
N VAL A 69 1.49 13.39 4.89
CA VAL A 69 1.74 13.61 3.45
C VAL A 69 0.47 13.44 2.62
N VAL A 70 -0.38 12.45 2.94
CA VAL A 70 -1.68 12.26 2.27
C VAL A 70 -2.56 13.50 2.47
N ASP A 71 -2.62 14.02 3.69
CA ASP A 71 -3.35 15.26 4.00
C ASP A 71 -2.77 16.48 3.24
N LEU A 72 -1.45 16.58 3.17
CA LEU A 72 -0.76 17.64 2.41
C LEU A 72 -1.08 17.59 0.91
N VAL A 73 -1.10 16.40 0.32
CA VAL A 73 -1.44 16.20 -1.10
C VAL A 73 -2.89 16.63 -1.35
N ASN A 74 -3.82 16.25 -0.47
CA ASN A 74 -5.22 16.65 -0.62
C ASN A 74 -5.41 18.17 -0.48
N THR A 75 -4.82 18.78 0.56
CA THR A 75 -5.00 20.19 0.88
C THR A 75 -4.24 21.13 -0.06
N ARG A 76 -3.00 20.81 -0.45
CA ARG A 76 -2.15 21.69 -1.28
C ARG A 76 -2.25 21.45 -2.77
N LEU A 77 -2.56 20.23 -3.19
CA LEU A 77 -2.60 19.84 -4.61
C LEU A 77 -4.03 19.64 -5.12
N GLY A 78 -5.04 19.97 -4.31
CA GLY A 78 -6.45 19.92 -4.70
C GLY A 78 -6.92 18.51 -5.08
N ARG A 79 -6.33 17.48 -4.46
CA ARG A 79 -6.66 16.07 -4.72
C ARG A 79 -7.68 15.56 -3.73
N THR A 80 -8.29 14.42 -4.08
CA THR A 80 -9.25 13.70 -3.24
C THR A 80 -8.78 12.26 -3.03
N LEU A 81 -7.49 12.09 -2.70
CA LEU A 81 -6.88 10.81 -2.39
C LEU A 81 -7.51 10.23 -1.12
N LYS A 82 -8.04 9.01 -1.22
CA LYS A 82 -8.68 8.31 -0.11
C LYS A 82 -7.79 7.23 0.44
N ILE A 83 -7.80 7.04 1.76
CA ILE A 83 -7.16 5.87 2.37
C ILE A 83 -8.08 4.67 2.12
N LEU A 84 -7.63 3.73 1.28
CA LEU A 84 -8.32 2.46 1.05
C LEU A 84 -8.31 1.60 2.30
N GLY A 85 -7.15 1.55 2.96
CA GLY A 85 -6.97 0.85 4.22
C GLY A 85 -5.52 0.58 4.54
N MET A 86 -5.32 -0.05 5.70
CA MET A 86 -4.03 -0.44 6.22
C MET A 86 -3.96 -1.96 6.33
N VAL A 87 -2.88 -2.58 5.86
CA VAL A 87 -2.68 -4.03 5.97
C VAL A 87 -1.44 -4.29 6.81
N VAL A 88 -1.57 -5.12 7.84
CA VAL A 88 -0.40 -5.53 8.63
C VAL A 88 0.36 -6.60 7.87
N THR A 89 1.67 -6.41 7.72
CA THR A 89 2.54 -7.27 6.91
C THR A 89 3.71 -7.81 7.72
N MET A 90 4.31 -8.89 7.20
CA MET A 90 5.43 -9.62 7.82
C MET A 90 5.16 -10.01 9.29
N PHE A 91 3.89 -10.30 9.62
CA PHE A 91 3.46 -10.56 10.99
C PHE A 91 3.98 -11.91 11.50
N ASN A 92 4.48 -11.93 12.74
CA ASN A 92 4.88 -13.13 13.45
C ASN A 92 4.25 -13.13 14.85
N SER A 93 3.28 -14.00 15.09
CA SER A 93 2.54 -14.07 16.37
C SER A 93 3.42 -14.42 17.58
N ARG A 94 4.62 -14.99 17.34
CA ARG A 94 5.56 -15.36 18.39
C ARG A 94 6.37 -14.18 18.94
N THR A 95 6.42 -13.06 18.21
CA THR A 95 7.22 -11.90 18.61
C THR A 95 6.33 -10.85 19.27
N LYS A 96 6.73 -10.44 20.49
CA LYS A 96 6.05 -9.40 21.26
C LYS A 96 5.85 -8.11 20.45
N SER A 97 6.89 -7.64 19.76
CA SER A 97 6.83 -6.43 18.92
C SER A 97 5.77 -6.50 17.82
N SER A 98 5.58 -7.65 17.17
CA SER A 98 4.55 -7.80 16.13
C SER A 98 3.14 -7.75 16.71
N ASN A 99 2.93 -8.32 17.90
CA ASN A 99 1.64 -8.27 18.58
C ASN A 99 1.33 -6.85 19.06
N GLU A 100 2.30 -6.14 19.65
CA GLU A 100 2.16 -4.75 20.09
C GLU A 100 1.77 -3.82 18.94
N VAL A 101 2.48 -3.91 17.80
CA VAL A 101 2.15 -3.10 16.61
C VAL A 101 0.74 -3.41 16.10
N LEU A 102 0.33 -4.68 16.06
CA LEU A 102 -1.03 -5.03 15.64
C LEU A 102 -2.09 -4.45 16.58
N GLU A 103 -1.85 -4.51 17.90
CA GLU A 103 -2.75 -3.93 18.91
C GLU A 103 -2.85 -2.42 18.76
N ASP A 104 -1.73 -1.72 18.61
CA ASP A 104 -1.70 -0.27 18.45
C ASP A 104 -2.39 0.19 17.17
N VAL A 105 -2.12 -0.48 16.04
CA VAL A 105 -2.78 -0.15 14.77
C VAL A 105 -4.29 -0.42 14.89
N ARG A 106 -4.69 -1.51 15.53
CA ARG A 106 -6.10 -1.83 15.75
C ARG A 106 -6.77 -0.80 16.65
N LYS A 107 -6.10 -0.35 17.71
CA LYS A 107 -6.62 0.65 18.66
C LYS A 107 -6.85 2.00 18.00
N HIS A 108 -5.90 2.48 17.19
CA HIS A 108 -5.94 3.84 16.63
C HIS A 108 -6.58 3.90 15.24
N TYR A 109 -6.51 2.83 14.43
CA TYR A 109 -6.88 2.83 13.02
C TYR A 109 -7.84 1.70 12.61
N SER A 110 -8.59 1.14 13.57
CA SER A 110 -9.56 0.05 13.35
C SER A 110 -10.44 0.19 12.11
N LYS A 111 -10.95 1.40 11.83
CA LYS A 111 -11.84 1.67 10.68
C LYS A 111 -11.16 1.48 9.32
N HIS A 112 -9.86 1.70 9.25
CA HIS A 112 -9.09 1.57 8.01
C HIS A 112 -8.32 0.25 7.92
N LEU A 113 -8.14 -0.46 9.03
CA LEU A 113 -7.44 -1.73 9.09
C LEU A 113 -8.18 -2.83 8.30
N PHE A 114 -7.46 -3.55 7.44
CA PHE A 114 -7.94 -4.77 6.81
C PHE A 114 -8.01 -5.91 7.83
N ARG A 115 -8.96 -6.84 7.65
CA ARG A 115 -9.06 -8.01 8.53
C ARG A 115 -7.90 -8.97 8.26
N THR A 116 -7.53 -9.08 6.99
CA THR A 116 -6.42 -9.90 6.53
C THR A 116 -5.08 -9.35 7.02
N ILE A 117 -4.25 -10.26 7.53
CA ILE A 117 -2.86 -10.01 7.95
C ILE A 117 -1.95 -10.86 7.05
N ILE A 118 -0.86 -10.27 6.55
CA ILE A 118 0.14 -10.99 5.77
C ILE A 118 1.21 -11.56 6.73
N PRO A 119 1.31 -12.89 6.89
CA PRO A 119 2.27 -13.50 7.79
C PRO A 119 3.69 -13.41 7.22
N ARG A 120 4.70 -13.41 8.10
CA ARG A 120 6.09 -13.64 7.69
C ARG A 120 6.21 -15.09 7.19
N ASN A 121 6.51 -15.25 5.91
CA ASN A 121 6.59 -16.57 5.27
C ASN A 121 7.77 -16.62 4.30
N VAL A 122 8.64 -17.62 4.45
CA VAL A 122 9.84 -17.83 3.61
C VAL A 122 9.51 -18.00 2.13
N THR A 123 8.33 -18.57 1.81
CA THR A 123 7.88 -18.76 0.43
C THR A 123 7.70 -17.44 -0.32
N VAL A 124 7.39 -16.34 0.37
CA VAL A 124 7.35 -15.00 -0.27
C VAL A 124 8.74 -14.63 -0.75
N THR A 125 9.76 -14.80 0.09
CA THR A 125 11.16 -14.54 -0.25
C THR A 125 11.62 -15.43 -1.41
N ASP A 126 11.32 -16.73 -1.36
CA ASP A 126 11.68 -17.67 -2.43
C ASP A 126 11.04 -17.27 -3.77
N SER A 127 9.76 -16.90 -3.76
CA SER A 127 9.03 -16.48 -4.97
C SER A 127 9.61 -15.21 -5.60
N THR A 128 10.09 -14.26 -4.78
CA THR A 128 10.77 -13.07 -5.27
C THR A 128 12.08 -13.42 -5.98
N MET A 129 12.82 -14.43 -5.48
CA MET A 129 14.07 -14.88 -6.12
C MET A 129 13.83 -15.56 -7.47
N THR A 130 12.68 -16.22 -7.66
CA THR A 130 12.31 -16.80 -8.96
C THR A 130 11.63 -15.81 -9.91
N GLY A 131 11.24 -14.64 -9.42
CA GLY A 131 10.53 -13.63 -10.22
C GLY A 131 9.06 -13.96 -10.46
N GLU A 132 8.47 -14.87 -9.68
CA GLU A 132 7.07 -15.27 -9.81
C GLU A 132 6.25 -14.76 -8.62
N PRO A 133 5.00 -14.31 -8.82
CA PRO A 133 4.10 -14.00 -7.71
C PRO A 133 3.91 -15.21 -6.79
N VAL A 134 3.92 -15.00 -5.47
CA VAL A 134 3.79 -16.08 -4.47
C VAL A 134 2.55 -16.97 -4.68
N VAL A 135 1.46 -16.36 -5.16
CA VAL A 135 0.19 -17.06 -5.48
C VAL A 135 0.31 -18.02 -6.67
N ILE A 136 1.28 -17.81 -7.56
CA ILE A 136 1.60 -18.71 -8.67
C ILE A 136 2.64 -19.74 -8.21
N TYR A 137 3.73 -19.25 -7.59
CA TYR A 137 4.84 -20.07 -7.12
C TYR A 137 4.41 -21.18 -6.13
N ARG A 138 3.57 -20.85 -5.15
CA ARG A 138 3.04 -21.82 -4.19
C ARG A 138 1.66 -21.42 -3.67
N LYS A 139 0.63 -21.94 -4.32
CA LYS A 139 -0.79 -21.68 -3.99
C LYS A 139 -1.18 -22.01 -2.55
N ASP A 140 -0.65 -23.10 -2.00
CA ASP A 140 -1.04 -23.58 -0.67
C ASP A 140 -0.36 -22.85 0.50
N ALA A 141 0.62 -21.99 0.22
CA ALA A 141 1.32 -21.23 1.25
C ALA A 141 0.37 -20.28 1.99
N SER A 142 0.58 -20.11 3.30
CA SER A 142 -0.25 -19.22 4.12
C SER A 142 -0.26 -17.78 3.59
N ALA A 143 0.89 -17.28 3.11
CA ALA A 143 0.96 -15.95 2.51
C ALA A 143 0.14 -15.83 1.23
N SER A 144 0.15 -16.85 0.36
CA SER A 144 -0.66 -16.86 -0.87
C SER A 144 -2.15 -16.76 -0.57
N LYS A 145 -2.63 -17.54 0.42
CA LYS A 145 -4.01 -17.46 0.90
C LYS A 145 -4.33 -16.06 1.44
N SER A 146 -3.44 -15.49 2.26
CA SER A 146 -3.60 -14.12 2.77
C SER A 146 -3.65 -13.07 1.65
N TYR A 147 -2.80 -13.13 0.62
CA TYR A 147 -2.87 -12.17 -0.49
C TYR A 147 -4.18 -12.27 -1.29
N VAL A 148 -4.71 -13.49 -1.48
CA VAL A 148 -6.02 -13.68 -2.14
C VAL A 148 -7.15 -13.10 -1.31
N GLU A 149 -7.15 -13.31 0.01
CA GLU A 149 -8.17 -12.72 0.89
C GLU A 149 -8.06 -11.19 0.96
N LEU A 150 -6.84 -10.63 0.98
CA LEU A 150 -6.64 -9.20 0.89
C LEU A 150 -7.20 -8.62 -0.42
N ALA A 151 -6.97 -9.29 -1.55
CA ALA A 151 -7.49 -8.87 -2.84
C ALA A 151 -9.03 -8.81 -2.84
N LYS A 152 -9.70 -9.81 -2.24
CA LYS A 152 -11.16 -9.81 -2.07
C LYS A 152 -11.63 -8.65 -1.19
N GLU A 153 -10.95 -8.38 -0.08
CA GLU A 153 -11.30 -7.23 0.77
C GLU A 153 -11.12 -5.90 0.03
N VAL A 154 -10.07 -5.77 -0.78
CA VAL A 154 -9.81 -4.60 -1.62
C VAL A 154 -10.93 -4.40 -2.63
N GLU A 155 -11.30 -5.44 -3.39
CA GLU A 155 -12.38 -5.41 -4.38
C GLU A 155 -13.71 -4.97 -3.74
N ASN A 156 -14.03 -5.54 -2.56
CA ASN A 156 -15.22 -5.19 -1.80
C ASN A 156 -15.24 -3.71 -1.35
N ARG A 157 -14.10 -3.17 -0.91
CA ARG A 157 -13.99 -1.76 -0.50
C ARG A 157 -14.09 -0.79 -1.67
N LEU A 158 -13.54 -1.17 -2.82
CA LEU A 158 -13.57 -0.36 -4.04
C LEU A 158 -14.94 -0.38 -4.73
N ARG A 159 -15.86 -1.26 -4.29
CA ARG A 159 -17.21 -1.39 -4.84
C ARG A 159 -17.20 -1.47 -6.37
N VAL A 160 -16.28 -2.26 -6.92
CA VAL A 160 -16.34 -2.60 -8.34
C VAL A 160 -17.52 -3.53 -8.53
N LYS A 161 -18.69 -2.95 -8.81
CA LYS A 161 -19.82 -3.69 -9.34
C LYS A 161 -19.42 -4.07 -10.76
N ARG A 162 -19.19 -5.36 -10.97
CA ARG A 162 -19.15 -5.96 -12.31
C ARG A 162 -20.45 -5.68 -13.06
#